data_AF-A0A836TWF8-F1
#
_entry.id   AF-A0A836TWF8-F1
#
_cell.length_a   1.000
_cell.length_b   1.000
_cell.length_c   1.000
_cell.angle_alpha   90.00
_cell.angle_beta   90.00
_cell.angle_gamma   90.00
#
_symmetry.space_group_name_H-M   'P 1'
#
loop_
_entity.id
_entity.type
_entity.pdbx_description
1 polymer ?
#
loop_
_entity_poly.entity_id
_entity_poly.type
_entity_poly.pdbx_seq_one_letter_code
_entity_poly.pdbx_strand_id
1 'polypeptide(L)'
;MNGPEDILQRVLTSLEVLVRLGDRHKGLFPSMIDCTHHEMIADAPAPIPGQRGGDRSYRGSNLVHDEATLHTMYGVAEATGKPELAAAADSYLEHFARDCTTTESGLF
;
A
#
# COMPACT_ATOMS: atom_id res chain seq x y z
N MET A 1 -21.06 13.44 -13.83
CA MET A 1 -21.01 12.44 -12.74
C MET A 1 -20.40 11.20 -13.34
N ASN A 2 -19.33 10.69 -12.73
CA ASN A 2 -18.68 9.47 -13.22
C ASN A 2 -19.54 8.27 -12.83
N GLY A 3 -19.74 7.32 -13.75
CA GLY A 3 -20.49 6.10 -13.48
C GLY A 3 -19.70 5.13 -12.59
N PRO A 4 -20.35 4.10 -12.01
CA PRO A 4 -19.70 3.08 -11.20
C PRO A 4 -18.49 2.43 -11.87
N GLU A 5 -18.56 2.14 -13.17
CA GLU A 5 -17.46 1.57 -13.94
C GLU A 5 -16.23 2.47 -13.99
N ASP A 6 -16.39 3.79 -14.09
CA ASP A 6 -15.25 4.72 -14.09
C ASP A 6 -14.57 4.76 -12.71
N ILE A 7 -15.35 4.66 -11.63
CA ILE A 7 -14.81 4.58 -10.28
C ILE A 7 -14.00 3.28 -10.11
N LEU A 8 -14.57 2.14 -10.51
CA LEU A 8 -13.89 0.85 -10.44
C LEU A 8 -12.59 0.87 -11.27
N GLN A 9 -12.63 1.41 -12.48
CA GLN A 9 -11.44 1.50 -13.33
C GLN A 9 -10.33 2.33 -12.68
N ARG A 10 -10.66 3.45 -12.02
CA ARG A 10 -9.68 4.28 -11.29
C ARG A 10 -9.08 3.55 -10.09
N VAL A 11 -9.90 2.79 -9.36
CA VAL A 11 -9.42 1.94 -8.26
C VAL A 11 -8.45 0.90 -8.79
N LEU A 12 -8.81 0.19 -9.87
CA LEU A 12 -7.94 -0.81 -10.50
C LEU A 12 -6.60 -0.21 -10.93
N THR A 13 -6.60 0.94 -11.60
CA THR A 13 -5.36 1.63 -11.99
C THR A 13 -4.52 2.02 -10.78
N SER A 14 -5.15 2.44 -9.68
CA SER A 14 -4.42 2.78 -8.44
C SER A 14 -3.80 1.54 -7.79
N LEU A 15 -4.52 0.40 -7.78
CA LEU A 15 -3.99 -0.86 -7.27
C LEU A 15 -2.84 -1.40 -8.14
N GLU A 16 -2.92 -1.28 -9.47
CA GLU A 16 -1.84 -1.65 -10.39
C GLU A 16 -0.55 -0.85 -10.12
N VAL A 17 -0.67 0.42 -9.70
CA VAL A 17 0.47 1.21 -9.22
C VAL A 17 1.07 0.61 -7.96
N LEU A 18 0.24 0.20 -7.00
CA LEU A 18 0.71 -0.43 -5.77
C LEU A 18 1.40 -1.77 -6.01
N VAL A 19 0.85 -2.62 -6.89
CA VAL A 19 1.48 -3.91 -7.25
C VAL A 19 2.89 -3.68 -7.79
N ARG A 20 3.05 -2.76 -8.75
CA ARG A 20 4.36 -2.42 -9.32
C ARG A 20 5.33 -1.89 -8.26
N LEU A 21 4.84 -1.08 -7.32
CA LEU A 21 5.67 -0.57 -6.23
C LEU A 21 6.04 -1.68 -5.24
N GLY A 22 5.11 -2.58 -4.91
CA GLY A 22 5.35 -3.77 -4.12
C GLY A 22 6.53 -4.58 -4.67
N ASP A 23 6.53 -4.87 -5.98
CA ASP A 23 7.63 -5.60 -6.64
C ASP A 23 8.99 -4.93 -6.45
N ARG A 24 9.04 -3.60 -6.43
CA ARG A 24 10.28 -2.82 -6.23
C ARG A 24 10.68 -2.68 -4.77
N HIS A 25 9.74 -2.90 -3.85
CA HIS A 25 9.90 -2.71 -2.41
C HIS A 25 9.68 -4.00 -1.62
N LYS A 26 10.16 -5.14 -2.17
CA LYS A 26 10.18 -6.46 -1.52
C LYS A 26 8.80 -7.04 -1.18
N GLY A 27 7.76 -6.60 -1.88
CA GLY A 27 6.37 -6.94 -1.62
C GLY A 27 5.63 -5.91 -0.76
N LEU A 28 6.32 -4.99 -0.09
CA LEU A 28 5.69 -3.97 0.75
C LEU A 28 5.26 -2.74 -0.05
N PHE A 29 4.16 -2.12 0.35
CA PHE A 29 3.70 -0.86 -0.25
C PHE A 29 4.30 0.34 0.49
N PRO A 30 4.83 1.34 -0.25
CA PRO A 30 5.28 2.59 0.37
C PRO A 30 4.14 3.33 1.07
N SER A 31 4.37 3.78 2.30
CA SER A 31 3.37 4.56 3.06
C SER A 31 3.04 5.92 2.43
N MET A 32 3.88 6.43 1.53
CA MET A 32 3.63 7.65 0.78
C MET A 32 4.18 7.55 -0.63
N ILE A 33 3.35 7.95 -1.60
CA ILE A 33 3.61 7.84 -3.02
C ILE A 33 3.36 9.20 -3.66
N ASP A 34 4.26 9.63 -4.55
CA ASP A 34 4.02 10.77 -5.44
C ASP A 34 2.94 10.39 -6.45
N CYS A 35 1.78 11.05 -6.42
CA CYS A 35 0.67 10.77 -7.34
C CYS A 35 0.95 11.13 -8.81
N THR A 36 2.03 11.86 -9.10
CA THR A 36 2.44 12.25 -10.45
C THR A 36 3.40 11.22 -11.05
N HIS A 37 4.43 10.84 -10.27
CA HIS A 37 5.50 9.96 -10.74
C HIS A 37 5.31 8.50 -10.32
N HIS A 38 4.39 8.24 -9.39
CA HIS A 38 4.11 6.93 -8.80
C HIS A 38 5.35 6.25 -8.21
N GLU A 39 6.09 7.00 -7.40
CA GLU A 39 7.30 6.56 -6.69
C GLU A 39 7.17 6.83 -5.20
N MET A 40 7.85 6.04 -4.37
CA MET A 40 7.98 6.33 -2.94
C MET A 40 8.68 7.68 -2.75
N ILE A 41 8.10 8.56 -1.93
CA ILE A 41 8.73 9.86 -1.72
C ILE A 41 9.96 9.74 -0.81
N ALA A 42 11.06 10.36 -1.22
CA ALA A 42 12.31 10.32 -0.48
C ALA A 42 12.25 11.20 0.77
N ASP A 43 11.64 12.37 0.69
CA ASP A 43 11.61 13.33 1.78
C ASP A 43 10.17 13.69 2.14
N ALA A 44 9.89 13.71 3.44
CA ALA A 44 8.58 14.10 3.92
C ALA A 44 8.34 15.59 3.66
N PRO A 45 7.13 15.97 3.21
CA PRO A 45 6.77 17.38 3.16
C PRO A 45 6.78 17.98 4.57
N ALA A 46 7.00 19.29 4.66
CA ALA A 46 6.90 20.00 5.93
C ALA A 46 5.53 19.73 6.57
N PRO A 47 5.47 19.43 7.88
CA PRO A 47 4.19 19.21 8.54
C PRO A 47 3.34 20.48 8.47
N ILE A 48 2.03 20.29 8.31
CA ILE A 48 1.07 21.40 8.40
C ILE A 48 1.17 21.99 9.82
N PRO A 49 1.11 23.32 10.01
CA PRO A 49 1.16 23.93 11.33
C PRO A 49 0.15 23.30 12.31
N GLY A 50 0.63 22.85 13.48
CA GLY A 50 -0.17 22.14 14.48
C GLY A 50 -0.25 20.62 14.30
N GLN A 51 0.20 20.08 13.17
CA GLN A 51 0.30 18.63 12.95
C GLN A 51 1.59 18.09 13.59
N ARG A 52 1.49 16.92 14.22
CA ARG A 52 2.67 16.19 14.71
C ARG A 52 3.57 15.81 13.53
N GLY A 53 4.84 16.19 13.58
CA GLY A 53 5.82 15.95 12.51
C GLY A 53 6.51 14.58 12.54
N GLY A 54 6.13 13.68 13.45
CA GLY A 54 6.68 12.33 13.59
C GLY A 54 5.55 11.28 13.72
N ASP A 55 5.90 10.00 13.58
CA ASP A 55 5.01 8.82 13.40
C ASP A 55 4.54 8.54 11.97
N ARG A 56 5.40 8.81 11.00
CA ARG A 56 5.15 8.38 9.62
C ARG A 56 6.38 7.64 9.12
N SER A 57 6.19 6.39 8.72
CA SER A 57 7.19 5.57 8.04
C SER A 57 7.35 6.06 6.61
N TYR A 58 7.81 7.31 6.43
CA TYR A 58 7.75 8.00 5.14
C TYR A 58 8.47 7.23 4.01
N ARG A 59 9.61 6.60 4.34
CA ARG A 59 10.41 5.74 3.46
C ARG A 59 10.15 4.24 3.68
N GLY A 60 9.06 3.90 4.35
CA GLY A 60 8.75 2.55 4.79
C GLY A 60 7.34 2.14 4.41
N SER A 61 6.80 1.21 5.18
CA SER A 61 5.46 0.66 5.04
C SER A 61 4.78 0.63 6.41
N ASN A 62 3.46 0.51 6.45
CA ASN A 62 2.71 0.46 7.70
C ASN A 62 1.44 -0.39 7.54
N LEU A 63 1.50 -1.63 8.04
CA LEU A 63 0.39 -2.58 7.95
C LEU A 63 -0.92 -2.05 8.52
N VAL A 64 -0.90 -1.28 9.63
CA VAL A 64 -2.10 -0.70 10.24
C VAL A 64 -2.78 0.28 9.28
N HIS A 65 -2.02 0.99 8.45
CA HIS A 65 -2.57 1.91 7.45
C HIS A 65 -2.94 1.20 6.14
N ASP A 66 -2.34 0.04 5.87
CA ASP A 66 -2.53 -0.68 4.62
C ASP A 66 -3.66 -1.73 4.67
N GLU A 67 -4.16 -2.10 5.86
CA GLU A 67 -5.20 -3.13 6.06
C GLU A 67 -6.42 -2.98 5.12
N ALA A 68 -7.01 -1.78 5.04
CA ALA A 68 -8.16 -1.53 4.18
C ALA A 68 -7.83 -1.71 2.69
N THR A 69 -6.61 -1.34 2.28
CA THR A 69 -6.12 -1.53 0.91
C THR A 69 -5.96 -3.01 0.60
N LEU A 70 -5.36 -3.79 1.51
CA LEU A 70 -5.19 -5.23 1.35
C LEU A 70 -6.53 -5.96 1.23
N HIS A 71 -7.51 -5.64 2.09
CA HIS A 71 -8.86 -6.17 1.96
C HIS A 71 -9.52 -5.79 0.63
N THR A 72 -9.31 -4.56 0.17
CA THR A 72 -9.81 -4.10 -1.14
C THR A 72 -9.19 -4.93 -2.27
N MET A 73 -7.89 -5.22 -2.22
CA MET A 73 -7.22 -6.04 -3.23
C MET A 73 -7.82 -7.44 -3.31
N TYR A 74 -8.06 -8.10 -2.17
CA TYR A 74 -8.72 -9.41 -2.16
C TYR A 74 -10.14 -9.34 -2.73
N GLY A 75 -10.97 -8.39 -2.28
CA GLY A 75 -12.35 -8.28 -2.75
C GLY A 75 -12.45 -7.94 -4.24
N VAL A 76 -11.58 -7.08 -4.74
CA VAL A 76 -11.52 -6.74 -6.17
C VAL A 76 -10.97 -7.90 -6.99
N ALA A 77 -9.97 -8.63 -6.51
CA ALA A 77 -9.45 -9.83 -7.18
C ALA A 77 -10.57 -10.86 -7.41
N GLU A 78 -11.36 -11.14 -6.38
CA GLU A 78 -12.50 -12.05 -6.45
C GLU A 78 -13.57 -11.53 -7.42
N ALA A 79 -13.98 -10.27 -7.30
CA ALA A 79 -15.06 -9.70 -8.10
C ALA A 79 -14.72 -9.54 -9.58
N THR A 80 -13.44 -9.36 -9.92
CA THR A 80 -12.99 -9.04 -11.29
C THR A 80 -12.21 -10.16 -11.97
N GLY A 81 -11.88 -11.24 -11.26
CA GLY A 81 -11.06 -12.33 -11.79
C GLY A 81 -9.60 -11.92 -12.03
N LYS A 82 -9.08 -10.99 -11.21
CA LYS A 82 -7.71 -10.45 -11.26
C LYS A 82 -6.85 -11.03 -10.13
N PRO A 83 -6.34 -12.27 -10.26
CA PRO A 83 -5.63 -12.95 -9.18
C PRO A 83 -4.32 -12.25 -8.78
N GLU A 84 -3.74 -11.43 -9.66
CA GLU A 84 -2.53 -10.66 -9.40
C GLU A 84 -2.67 -9.71 -8.20
N LEU A 85 -3.87 -9.19 -7.95
CA LEU A 85 -4.13 -8.29 -6.83
C LEU A 85 -4.09 -9.05 -5.49
N ALA A 86 -4.69 -10.23 -5.43
CA ALA A 86 -4.62 -11.09 -4.24
C ALA A 86 -3.17 -11.54 -3.98
N ALA A 87 -2.45 -11.94 -5.03
CA ALA A 87 -1.05 -12.36 -4.91
C ALA A 87 -0.13 -11.24 -4.39
N ALA A 88 -0.36 -9.99 -4.78
CA ALA A 88 0.38 -8.85 -4.26
C ALA A 88 0.07 -8.58 -2.79
N ALA A 89 -1.19 -8.72 -2.36
CA ALA A 89 -1.57 -8.62 -0.95
C ALA A 89 -0.94 -9.75 -0.10
N ASP A 90 -0.90 -10.98 -0.63
CA ASP A 90 -0.22 -12.11 0.01
C ASP A 90 1.28 -11.86 0.15
N SER A 91 1.93 -11.37 -0.90
CA SER A 91 3.36 -11.02 -0.90
C SER A 91 3.69 -9.95 0.15
N TYR A 92 2.84 -8.93 0.27
CA TYR A 92 2.95 -7.92 1.32
C TYR A 92 2.92 -8.57 2.70
N LEU A 93 1.89 -9.37 3.00
CA LEU A 93 1.69 -9.96 4.31
C LEU A 93 2.79 -10.97 4.65
N GLU A 94 3.25 -11.75 3.68
CA GLU A 94 4.36 -12.68 3.85
C GLU A 94 5.65 -11.94 4.21
N HIS A 95 5.99 -10.87 3.47
CA HIS A 95 7.19 -10.09 3.78
C HIS A 95 7.07 -9.40 5.14
N PHE A 96 5.93 -8.78 5.43
CA PHE A 96 5.73 -8.10 6.70
C PHE A 96 5.83 -9.07 7.88
N ALA A 97 5.15 -10.22 7.81
CA ALA A 97 5.19 -11.24 8.86
C ALA A 97 6.61 -11.80 9.03
N ARG A 98 7.33 -12.07 7.93
CA ARG A 98 8.68 -12.64 7.99
C ARG A 98 9.73 -11.65 8.48
N ASP A 99 9.67 -10.40 8.05
CA ASP A 99 10.78 -9.45 8.15
C ASP A 99 10.49 -8.25 9.08
N CYS A 100 9.22 -7.93 9.37
CA CYS A 100 8.83 -6.80 10.23
C CYS A 100 8.37 -7.23 11.63
N THR A 101 8.15 -8.53 11.87
CA THR A 101 7.75 -9.06 13.19
C THR A 101 8.89 -9.78 13.92
N THR A 102 10.12 -9.66 13.44
CA THR A 102 11.31 -10.30 14.05
C THR A 102 11.79 -9.55 15.30
N THR A 103 10.87 -9.28 16.22
CA THR A 103 11.13 -8.69 17.55
C THR A 103 10.99 -9.79 18.59
N GLU A 104 11.52 -9.58 19.81
CA GLU A 104 11.43 -10.58 20.89
C GLU A 104 9.98 -10.97 21.21
N SER A 105 9.04 -10.03 21.08
CA SER A 105 7.62 -10.24 21.36
C SER A 105 6.78 -10.64 20.13
N GLY A 106 7.31 -10.49 18.92
CA GLY A 106 6.54 -10.62 17.67
C GLY A 106 5.63 -9.41 17.38
N LEU A 107 5.66 -8.36 18.20
CA LEU A 107 4.91 -7.13 17.95
C LEU A 107 5.63 -6.22 16.96
N PHE A 108 4.85 -5.43 16.21
CA PHE A 108 5.29 -4.46 15.19
C PHE A 108 4.66 -3.08 15.41
#